data_AF-A0A484H1T1-F1
#
_entry.id   AF-A0A484H1T1-F1
#
_cell.length_a   1.000
_cell.length_b   1.000
_cell.length_c   1.000
_cell.angle_alpha   90.00
_cell.angle_beta   90.00
_cell.angle_gamma   90.00
#
_symmetry.space_group_name_H-M   'P 1'
#
loop_
_entity.id
_entity.type
_entity.pdbx_description
1 polymer ?
#
loop_
_entity_poly.entity_id
_entity_poly.type
_entity_poly.pdbx_seq_one_letter_code
_entity_poly.pdbx_strand_id
1 'polypeptide(L)' 'PMYFFLSFLSFVDICYSSATAPKLIADFQVKVNSISFVACVVQLFCAHVFGCTVIFSLTVMDFDRYVAICKSLHYTTIM' A
#
# COMPACT_ATOMS: atom_id res chain seq x y z
N PRO A 1 -1.49 10.77 15.05
CA PRO A 1 -1.87 10.42 13.66
C PRO A 1 -0.80 9.61 12.90
N MET A 2 0.44 10.09 12.79
CA MET A 2 1.50 9.46 11.96
C MET A 2 1.77 7.96 12.24
N TYR A 3 1.86 7.53 13.50
CA TYR A 3 2.10 6.11 13.84
C TYR A 3 0.97 5.18 13.39
N PHE A 4 -0.27 5.64 13.41
CA PHE A 4 -1.41 4.88 12.92
C PHE A 4 -1.31 4.64 11.40
N PHE A 5 -0.98 5.68 10.64
CA PHE A 5 -0.74 5.57 9.19
C PHE A 5 0.45 4.67 8.87
N LEU A 6 1.52 4.71 9.68
CA LEU A 6 2.65 3.80 9.55
C LEU A 6 2.25 2.33 9.78
N SER A 7 1.51 2.04 10.86
CA SER A 7 1.02 0.67 11.10
C SER A 7 0.10 0.18 9.98
N PHE A 8 -0.77 1.06 9.47
CA PHE A 8 -1.63 0.74 8.33
C PHE A 8 -0.84 0.51 7.04
N LEU A 9 0.17 1.33 6.77
CA LEU A 9 1.09 1.17 5.64
C LEU A 9 1.83 -0.17 5.72
N SER A 10 2.35 -0.54 6.89
CA SER A 10 2.99 -1.84 7.09
C SER A 10 2.04 -3.00 6.86
N PHE A 11 0.80 -2.91 7.33
CA PHE A 11 -0.22 -3.93 7.08
C PHE A 11 -0.50 -4.09 5.57
N VAL A 12 -0.68 -2.98 4.85
CA VAL A 12 -0.92 -2.99 3.41
C VAL A 12 0.26 -3.57 2.64
N ASP A 13 1.49 -3.24 3.03
CA ASP A 13 2.70 -3.78 2.41
C ASP A 13 2.84 -5.30 2.59
N ILE A 14 2.53 -5.80 3.79
CA ILE A 14 2.49 -7.24 4.08
C ILE A 14 1.42 -7.93 3.22
N CYS A 15 0.22 -7.36 3.11
CA CYS A 15 -0.86 -7.90 2.28
C CYS A 15 -0.46 -7.92 0.80
N TYR A 16 0.13 -6.84 0.30
CA TYR A 16 0.58 -6.71 -1.09
C TYR A 16 1.69 -7.73 -1.42
N SER A 17 2.68 -7.85 -0.53
CA SER A 17 3.77 -8.83 -0.67
C SER A 17 3.26 -10.26 -0.59
N SER A 18 2.35 -10.56 0.35
CA SER A 18 1.73 -11.89 0.48
C SER A 18 0.88 -12.28 -0.74
N ALA A 19 0.23 -11.31 -1.39
CA ALA A 19 -0.53 -11.59 -2.62
C ALA A 19 0.36 -11.82 -3.84
N THR A 20 1.49 -11.11 -3.93
CA THR A 20 2.32 -11.08 -5.16
C THR A 20 3.49 -12.05 -5.10
N ALA A 21 4.17 -12.19 -3.96
CA ALA A 21 5.38 -13.00 -3.82
C ALA A 21 5.16 -14.51 -4.07
N PRO A 22 4.10 -15.17 -3.53
CA PRO A 22 3.89 -16.59 -3.78
C PRO A 22 3.66 -16.90 -5.26
N LYS A 23 2.96 -16.01 -5.97
CA LYS A 23 2.74 -16.14 -7.42
C LYS A 23 4.02 -15.92 -8.19
N LEU A 24 4.80 -14.89 -7.85
CA LEU A 24 6.10 -14.66 -8.48
C LEU A 24 7.02 -15.88 -8.33
N ILE A 25 7.12 -16.45 -7.12
CA ILE A 25 7.95 -17.63 -6.82
C ILE A 25 7.45 -18.86 -7.59
N ALA A 26 6.15 -19.09 -7.63
CA ALA A 26 5.57 -20.19 -8.41
C ALA A 26 5.83 -20.02 -9.92
N ASP A 27 5.69 -18.80 -10.43
CA ASP A 27 5.93 -18.48 -11.84
C ASP A 27 7.40 -18.66 -12.25
N PHE A 28 8.35 -18.47 -11.33
CA PHE A 28 9.77 -18.74 -11.56
C PHE A 28 10.10 -20.24 -11.63
N GLN A 29 9.33 -21.09 -10.94
CA GLN A 29 9.58 -22.53 -10.91
C GLN A 29 8.95 -23.28 -12.10
N VAL A 30 7.92 -22.72 -12.74
CA VAL A 30 7.17 -23.37 -13.80
C VAL A 30 7.56 -22.80 -15.17
N LYS A 31 7.80 -23.69 -16.15
CA LYS A 31 8.22 -23.32 -17.52
C LYS A 31 7.09 -22.70 -18.37
N VAL A 32 5.83 -22.89 -17.96
CA VAL A 32 4.61 -22.36 -18.60
C VAL A 32 3.67 -21.85 -17.50
N ASN A 33 3.56 -20.54 -17.36
CA ASN A 33 2.69 -19.91 -16.38
C ASN A 33 1.30 -19.72 -16.97
N SER A 34 0.32 -20.42 -16.40
CA SER A 34 -1.09 -20.26 -16.76
C SER A 34 -1.87 -19.86 -15.52
N ILE A 35 -2.46 -18.65 -15.57
CA ILE A 35 -3.33 -18.13 -14.53
C ILE A 35 -4.77 -18.16 -15.03
N SER A 36 -5.70 -18.56 -14.17
CA SER A 36 -7.13 -18.41 -14.46
C SER A 36 -7.48 -16.92 -14.62
N PHE A 37 -8.38 -16.61 -15.55
CA PHE A 37 -8.86 -15.24 -15.77
C PHE A 37 -9.34 -14.57 -14.46
N VAL A 38 -10.08 -15.32 -13.62
CA VAL A 38 -10.55 -14.82 -12.33
C VAL A 38 -9.39 -14.48 -11.39
N ALA A 39 -8.38 -15.34 -11.32
CA ALA A 39 -7.21 -15.09 -10.48
C ALA A 39 -6.38 -13.90 -10.98
N CYS A 40 -6.30 -13.69 -12.31
CA CYS A 40 -5.67 -12.52 -12.92
C CYS A 40 -6.40 -11.22 -12.54
N VAL A 41 -7.73 -11.19 -12.68
CA VAL A 41 -8.54 -10.02 -12.33
C VAL A 41 -8.44 -9.70 -10.84
N VAL A 42 -8.50 -10.71 -9.97
CA VAL A 42 -8.33 -10.53 -8.51
C VAL A 42 -6.93 -9.98 -8.19
N GLN A 43 -5.87 -10.50 -8.81
CA GLN A 43 -4.52 -10.03 -8.59
C GLN A 43 -4.33 -8.57 -9.05
N LEU A 44 -4.87 -8.19 -10.21
CA LEU A 44 -4.86 -6.82 -10.70
C LEU A 44 -5.61 -5.88 -9.76
N PHE A 45 -6.81 -6.28 -9.33
CA PHE A 45 -7.63 -5.49 -8.42
C PHE A 45 -6.95 -5.28 -7.06
N CYS A 46 -6.42 -6.35 -6.45
CA CYS A 46 -5.66 -6.26 -5.22
C CYS A 46 -4.44 -5.35 -5.37
N ALA A 47 -3.66 -5.50 -6.45
CA ALA A 47 -2.49 -4.67 -6.69
C ALA A 47 -2.85 -3.19 -6.80
N HIS A 48 -3.93 -2.86 -7.54
CA HIS A 48 -4.40 -1.50 -7.69
C HIS A 48 -4.89 -0.91 -6.35
N VAL A 49 -5.75 -1.64 -5.61
CA VAL A 49 -6.32 -1.16 -4.35
C VAL A 49 -5.23 -0.94 -3.29
N PHE A 50 -4.32 -1.90 -3.11
CA PHE A 50 -3.21 -1.75 -2.17
C PHE A 50 -2.25 -0.65 -2.61
N GLY A 51 -1.92 -0.55 -3.90
CA GLY A 51 -1.08 0.52 -4.44
C GLY A 51 -1.68 1.91 -4.19
N CYS A 52 -2.97 2.11 -4.49
CA CYS A 52 -3.67 3.35 -4.17
C CYS A 52 -3.60 3.66 -2.67
N THR A 53 -3.86 2.66 -1.82
CA THR A 53 -3.86 2.82 -0.37
C THR A 53 -2.49 3.26 0.17
N VAL A 54 -1.41 2.71 -0.37
CA VAL A 54 -0.03 3.13 -0.07
C VAL A 54 0.18 4.59 -0.43
N ILE A 55 -0.16 4.98 -1.66
CA ILE A 55 0.03 6.36 -2.14
C ILE A 55 -0.77 7.34 -1.28
N PHE A 56 -2.04 7.07 -1.02
CA PHE A 56 -2.87 7.90 -0.15
C PHE A 56 -2.29 8.04 1.26
N SER A 57 -1.83 6.94 1.86
CA SER A 57 -1.23 6.96 3.19
C SER A 57 0.05 7.80 3.23
N LEU A 58 0.91 7.66 2.23
CA LEU A 58 2.12 8.47 2.08
C LEU A 58 1.80 9.95 1.89
N THR A 59 0.80 10.28 1.06
CA THR A 59 0.34 11.66 0.87
C THR A 59 -0.15 12.29 2.18
N VAL A 60 -0.92 11.55 2.98
CA VAL A 60 -1.40 12.05 4.28
C VAL A 60 -0.24 12.26 5.25
N MET A 61 0.74 11.36 5.28
CA MET A 61 1.93 11.51 6.12
C MET A 61 2.82 12.69 5.69
N ASP A 62 2.96 12.93 4.39
CA ASP A 62 3.68 14.09 3.86
C ASP A 62 2.95 15.39 4.19
N PHE A 63 1.62 15.39 4.02
CA PHE A 63 0.78 16.52 4.39
C PHE A 63 0.85 16.82 5.90
N ASP A 64 0.84 15.81 6.76
CA ASP A 64 1.03 15.94 8.20
C ASP A 64 2.33 16.68 8.54
N ARG A 65 3.44 16.23 7.95
CA ARG A 65 4.74 16.88 8.13
C ARG A 65 4.79 18.29 7.53
N TYR A 66 4.13 18.52 6.40
CA TYR A 66 4.01 19.85 5.80
C TYR A 66 3.29 20.83 6.74
N VAL A 67 2.13 20.44 7.30
CA VAL A 67 1.36 21.30 8.22
C VAL A 67 2.14 21.54 9.51
N ALA A 68 2.84 20.53 10.03
CA ALA A 68 3.69 20.67 11.22
C ALA A 68 4.78 21.74 11.04
N ILE A 69 5.37 21.83 9.84
CA ILE A 69 6.43 22.79 9.51
C ILE A 69 5.84 24.17 9.17
N CYS A 70 4.92 24.23 8.21
CA CYS A 70 4.42 25.50 7.66
C CYS A 70 3.38 26.18 8.54
N LYS A 71 2.72 25.44 9.46
CA LYS A 71 1.61 25.92 10.29
C LYS A 71 1.69 25.38 11.72
N SER A 72 2.89 25.34 12.31
CA SER A 72 3.14 24.78 13.65
C SER A 72 2.16 25.23 14.75
N LEU A 73 1.82 26.53 14.82
CA LEU A 73 0.86 27.09 15.80
C LEU A 73 -0.59 26.61 15.62
N HIS A 74 -0.97 26.17 14.42
CA HIS A 74 -2.31 25.63 14.14
C HIS A 74 -2.32 24.11 13.99
N TYR A 75 -1.17 23.46 14.13
CA TYR A 75 -1.02 22.04 13.87
C TYR A 75 -1.95 21.20 14.76
N THR A 76 -2.03 21.50 16.06
CA THR A 76 -2.88 20.78 17.03
C THR A 76 -4.38 20.94 16.79
N THR A 77 -4.80 21.90 15.97
CA THR A 77 -6.21 22.13 15.63
C THR A 77 -6.56 21.52 14.27
N ILE A 78 -5.57 21.27 13.42
CA ILE A 78 -5.73 20.73 12.06
C ILE A 78 -5.57 19.21 12.04
N MET A 79 -4.73 18.65 12.92
CA MET A 79 -4.45 17.22 13.09
C MET A 79 -5.16 16.62 14.29
#